data_AF-A0A6M8WG20-F1
#
_entry.id   AF-A0A6M8WG20-F1
#
_cell.length_a   1.000
_cell.length_b   1.000
_cell.length_c   1.000
_cell.angle_alpha   90.00
_cell.angle_beta   90.00
_cell.angle_gamma   90.00
#
_symmetry.space_group_name_H-M   'P 1'
#
loop_
_entity.id
_entity.type
_entity.pdbx_description
1 polymer ?
#
loop_
_entity_poly.entity_id
_entity_poly.type
_entity_poly.pdbx_seq_one_letter_code
_entity_poly.pdbx_strand_id
1 'polypeptide(L)'
;MIGPSIQINGDLSGEEDLIIQGKVQGTIQLKEKSLTVGNKGKVDANVLAHVIIVEGQVTGDLYGSESVAIRKTGNVNGNIVSPKVALEEGCRFKGSIDMDEAAVSKAFGKSASAATSKPDLAPPKPKGPEISGQTKTEIAGASSAEFKSGSAA
;
A
#
# COMPACT_ATOMS: atom_id res chain seq x y z
N MET A 1 -4.85 27.40 10.29
CA MET A 1 -6.21 27.33 9.70
C MET A 1 -6.21 27.99 8.33
N ILE A 2 -6.80 27.35 7.32
CA ILE A 2 -6.94 27.88 5.95
C ILE A 2 -8.39 28.30 5.72
N GLY A 3 -8.58 29.58 5.39
CA GLY A 3 -9.90 30.17 5.17
C GLY A 3 -10.61 29.67 3.91
N PRO A 4 -11.94 29.86 3.81
CA PRO A 4 -12.78 29.30 2.75
C PRO A 4 -12.53 29.89 1.35
N SER A 5 -11.96 31.10 1.27
CA SER A 5 -11.64 31.75 -0.01
C SER A 5 -10.22 31.46 -0.52
N ILE A 6 -9.45 30.67 0.24
CA ILE A 6 -8.06 30.37 -0.10
C ILE A 6 -8.03 29.14 -1.00
N GLN A 7 -7.27 29.25 -2.09
CA GLN A 7 -6.94 28.13 -2.98
C GLN A 7 -5.43 27.90 -2.92
N ILE A 8 -5.04 26.67 -2.59
CA ILE A 8 -3.64 26.27 -2.52
C ILE A 8 -3.40 25.24 -3.61
N ASN A 9 -2.40 25.48 -4.44
CA ASN A 9 -1.94 24.54 -5.45
C ASN A 9 -0.45 24.29 -5.22
N GLY A 10 -0.07 23.06 -4.90
CA GLY A 10 1.33 22.68 -4.64
C GLY A 10 1.48 21.64 -3.54
N ASP A 11 2.70 21.54 -3.01
CA ASP A 11 3.01 20.76 -1.83
C ASP A 11 2.76 21.55 -0.55
N LEU A 12 2.10 20.91 0.42
CA LEU A 12 1.84 21.46 1.74
C LEU A 12 2.46 20.54 2.78
N SER A 13 3.53 21.00 3.41
CA SER A 13 4.14 20.36 4.57
C SER A 13 3.88 21.18 5.81
N GLY A 14 3.52 20.52 6.92
CA GLY A 14 3.30 21.19 8.19
C GLY A 14 3.68 20.31 9.38
N GLU A 15 4.00 20.95 10.48
CA GLU A 15 4.34 20.31 11.77
C GLU A 15 3.28 20.64 12.84
N GLU A 16 2.13 21.17 12.44
CA GLU A 16 1.01 21.51 13.32
C GLU A 16 -0.32 20.96 12.79
N ASP A 17 -1.34 20.99 13.64
CA ASP A 17 -2.70 20.59 13.26
C ASP A 17 -3.29 21.57 12.24
N LEU A 18 -3.82 21.01 11.16
CA LEU A 18 -4.21 21.81 10.00
C LEU A 18 -5.69 21.63 9.68
N ILE A 19 -6.39 22.77 9.66
CA ILE A 19 -7.83 22.84 9.34
C ILE A 19 -7.99 23.48 7.97
N ILE A 20 -8.59 22.76 7.03
CA ILE A 20 -8.85 23.20 5.65
C ILE A 20 -10.33 23.51 5.49
N GLN A 21 -10.67 24.78 5.25
CA GLN A 21 -12.03 25.18 4.86
C GLN A 21 -12.13 25.66 3.41
N GLY A 22 -11.00 25.73 2.69
CA GLY A 22 -10.89 26.20 1.30
C GLY A 22 -10.63 25.08 0.30
N LYS A 23 -10.03 25.41 -0.85
CA LYS A 23 -9.68 24.42 -1.88
C LYS A 23 -8.18 24.13 -1.86
N VAL A 24 -7.81 22.86 -1.88
CA VAL A 24 -6.41 22.44 -1.93
C VAL A 24 -6.22 21.44 -3.05
N GLN A 25 -5.23 21.67 -3.90
CA GLN A 25 -4.79 20.74 -4.93
C GLN A 25 -3.30 20.47 -4.80
N GLY A 26 -2.90 19.20 -4.92
CA GLY A 26 -1.49 18.80 -4.89
C GLY A 26 -1.19 17.70 -3.89
N THR A 27 -0.25 17.91 -2.97
CA THR A 27 0.17 16.88 -2.00
C THR A 27 0.27 17.48 -0.60
N ILE A 28 -0.35 16.84 0.39
CA ILE A 28 -0.32 17.27 1.79
C ILE A 28 0.45 16.23 2.60
N GLN A 29 1.48 16.66 3.33
CA GLN A 29 2.32 15.80 4.17
C GLN A 29 2.38 16.33 5.60
N LEU A 30 1.77 15.57 6.52
CA LEU A 30 1.64 15.88 7.94
C LEU A 30 2.01 14.63 8.76
N LYS A 31 3.30 14.28 8.77
CA LYS A 31 3.81 12.97 9.23
C LYS A 31 3.31 12.53 10.62
N GLU A 32 3.11 13.47 11.54
CA GLU A 32 2.75 13.19 12.95
C GLU A 32 1.60 14.06 13.47
N LYS A 33 0.82 14.68 12.58
CA LYS A 33 -0.21 15.65 12.96
C LYS A 33 -1.57 15.31 12.38
N SER A 34 -2.59 15.99 12.92
CA SER A 34 -3.96 15.80 12.47
C SER A 34 -4.32 16.76 11.34
N LEU A 35 -5.02 16.21 10.34
CA LEU A 35 -5.63 17.00 9.28
C LEU A 35 -7.15 16.99 9.45
N THR A 36 -7.75 18.18 9.51
CA THR A 36 -9.21 18.32 9.52
C THR A 36 -9.66 19.05 8.26
N VAL A 37 -10.51 18.42 7.47
CA VAL A 37 -11.18 19.02 6.32
C VAL A 37 -12.56 19.47 6.76
N GLY A 38 -12.77 20.78 6.91
CA GLY A 38 -14.06 21.35 7.30
C GLY A 38 -15.13 21.20 6.21
N ASN A 39 -16.39 21.52 6.51
CA ASN A 39 -17.53 21.28 5.61
C ASN A 39 -17.43 21.99 4.24
N LYS A 40 -16.74 23.14 4.16
CA LYS A 40 -16.50 23.88 2.90
C LYS A 40 -15.19 23.48 2.22
N GLY A 41 -14.40 22.62 2.86
CA GLY A 41 -13.12 22.14 2.36
C GLY A 41 -13.32 21.25 1.14
N LYS A 42 -12.58 21.54 0.08
CA LYS A 42 -12.47 20.66 -1.10
C LYS A 42 -11.00 20.33 -1.32
N VAL A 43 -10.66 19.07 -1.11
CA VAL A 43 -9.28 18.58 -1.24
C VAL A 43 -9.21 17.66 -2.44
N ASP A 44 -8.33 17.99 -3.39
CA ASP A 44 -8.02 17.20 -4.57
C ASP A 44 -6.51 16.91 -4.57
N ALA A 45 -6.10 16.00 -3.69
CA ALA A 45 -4.70 15.84 -3.32
C ALA A 45 -4.41 14.48 -2.69
N ASN A 46 -3.14 14.09 -2.73
CA ASN A 46 -2.64 12.98 -1.93
C ASN A 46 -2.34 13.46 -0.52
N VAL A 47 -2.96 12.84 0.48
CA VAL A 47 -2.89 13.26 1.88
C VAL A 47 -2.15 12.19 2.68
N LEU A 48 -1.02 12.54 3.26
CA LEU A 48 -0.35 11.76 4.30
C LEU A 48 -0.54 12.47 5.64
N ALA A 49 -1.22 11.83 6.59
CA ALA A 49 -1.31 12.34 7.96
C ALA A 49 -1.40 11.22 9.00
N HIS A 50 -1.24 11.56 10.28
CA HIS A 50 -1.42 10.59 11.36
C HIS A 50 -2.91 10.32 11.61
N VAL A 51 -3.69 11.40 11.74
CA VAL A 51 -5.15 11.37 11.93
C VAL A 51 -5.79 12.26 10.86
N ILE A 52 -6.80 11.74 10.16
CA ILE A 52 -7.53 12.50 9.13
C ILE A 52 -9.00 12.58 9.50
N ILE A 53 -9.54 13.78 9.60
CA ILE A 53 -10.97 14.04 9.87
C ILE A 53 -11.57 14.72 8.64
N VAL A 54 -12.61 14.11 8.06
CA VAL A 54 -13.26 14.62 6.84
C VAL A 54 -14.71 15.01 7.11
N GLU A 55 -14.98 16.32 7.05
CA GLU A 55 -16.33 16.90 7.13
C GLU A 55 -16.82 17.43 5.77
N GLY A 56 -15.89 17.68 4.84
CA GLY A 56 -16.16 18.24 3.51
C GLY A 56 -16.01 17.23 2.36
N GLN A 57 -15.47 17.68 1.23
CA GLN A 57 -15.27 16.85 0.03
C GLN A 57 -13.78 16.55 -0.19
N VAL A 58 -13.45 15.28 -0.36
CA VAL A 58 -12.08 14.83 -0.64
C VAL A 58 -12.07 13.95 -1.88
N THR A 59 -11.11 14.18 -2.76
CA THR A 59 -10.83 13.37 -3.95
C THR A 59 -9.33 13.12 -4.01
N GLY A 60 -8.94 11.85 -4.12
CA GLY A 60 -7.53 11.44 -4.09
C GLY A 60 -7.22 10.35 -3.06
N ASP A 61 -5.94 10.07 -2.89
CA ASP A 61 -5.47 9.02 -1.98
C ASP A 61 -5.25 9.57 -0.56
N LEU A 62 -5.87 8.93 0.43
CA LEU A 62 -5.83 9.28 1.85
C LEU A 62 -5.02 8.24 2.61
N TYR A 63 -3.90 8.65 3.20
CA TYR A 63 -2.99 7.81 3.95
C TYR A 63 -3.00 8.26 5.41
N GLY A 64 -3.70 7.51 6.25
CA GLY A 64 -3.81 7.75 7.69
C GLY A 64 -3.02 6.71 8.48
N SER A 65 -1.90 7.09 9.09
CA SER A 65 -1.05 6.14 9.82
C SER A 65 -1.73 5.55 11.06
N GLU A 66 -2.60 6.31 11.74
CA GLU A 66 -3.31 5.86 12.94
C GLU A 66 -4.80 5.68 12.70
N SER A 67 -5.48 6.72 12.22
CA SER A 67 -6.93 6.68 12.03
C SER A 67 -7.46 7.67 11.00
N VAL A 68 -8.53 7.28 10.30
CA VAL A 68 -9.30 8.14 9.39
C VAL A 68 -10.75 8.18 9.85
N ALA A 69 -11.27 9.38 10.14
CA ALA A 69 -12.64 9.61 10.57
C ALA A 69 -13.39 10.43 9.51
N ILE A 70 -14.51 9.90 9.01
CA ILE A 70 -15.40 10.61 8.09
C ILE A 70 -16.66 11.00 8.85
N ARG A 71 -16.92 12.30 8.93
CA ARG A 71 -18.08 12.85 9.67
C ARG A 71 -19.36 12.83 8.85
N LYS A 72 -20.49 13.23 9.46
CA LYS A 72 -21.84 13.15 8.87
C LYS A 72 -21.98 13.71 7.45
N THR A 73 -21.26 14.78 7.09
CA THR A 73 -21.33 15.39 5.75
C THR A 73 -20.13 15.08 4.86
N GLY A 74 -19.24 14.20 5.32
CA GLY A 74 -18.02 13.85 4.60
C GLY A 74 -18.33 13.09 3.31
N ASN A 75 -17.76 13.56 2.21
CA ASN A 75 -17.85 12.91 0.90
C ASN A 75 -16.45 12.62 0.38
N VAL A 76 -16.09 11.34 0.35
CA VAL A 76 -14.74 10.89 -0.05
C VAL A 76 -14.85 10.06 -1.33
N ASN A 77 -14.06 10.44 -2.33
CA ASN A 77 -13.93 9.73 -3.58
C ASN A 77 -12.46 9.40 -3.85
N GLY A 78 -12.03 8.18 -3.55
CA GLY A 78 -10.63 7.79 -3.70
C GLY A 78 -10.24 6.60 -2.82
N ASN A 79 -8.95 6.33 -2.72
CA ASN A 79 -8.45 5.22 -1.93
C ASN A 79 -8.11 5.68 -0.51
N ILE A 80 -8.50 4.91 0.49
CA ILE A 80 -8.13 5.14 1.89
C ILE A 80 -7.23 4.02 2.34
N VAL A 81 -6.07 4.36 2.90
CA VAL A 81 -5.14 3.41 3.51
C VAL A 81 -4.96 3.80 4.97
N SER A 82 -5.50 3.00 5.88
CA SER A 82 -5.41 3.26 7.33
C SER A 82 -5.80 2.04 8.15
N PRO A 83 -5.13 1.77 9.30
CA PRO A 83 -5.47 0.61 10.12
C PRO A 83 -6.82 0.77 10.84
N LYS A 84 -7.31 2.01 11.00
CA LYS A 84 -8.60 2.31 11.64
C LYS A 84 -9.38 3.33 10.84
N VAL A 85 -10.63 3.00 10.50
CA VAL A 85 -11.54 3.91 9.83
C VAL A 85 -12.83 4.05 10.63
N ALA A 86 -13.21 5.28 10.95
CA ALA A 86 -14.46 5.62 11.62
C ALA A 86 -15.39 6.36 10.64
N LEU A 87 -16.62 5.90 10.53
CA LEU A 87 -17.64 6.46 9.64
C LEU A 87 -18.83 6.92 10.49
N GLU A 88 -19.18 8.19 10.42
CA GLU A 88 -20.39 8.72 11.04
C GLU A 88 -21.61 8.59 10.10
N GLU A 89 -22.81 8.59 10.68
CA GLU A 89 -24.06 8.46 9.95
C GLU A 89 -24.29 9.63 8.97
N GLY A 90 -24.49 9.32 7.70
CA GLY A 90 -24.75 10.30 6.63
C GLY A 90 -23.57 10.55 5.70
N CYS A 91 -22.38 10.03 6.02
CA CYS A 91 -21.22 10.12 5.14
C CYS A 91 -21.42 9.34 3.83
N ARG A 92 -20.71 9.76 2.78
CA ARG A 92 -20.62 9.01 1.53
C ARG A 92 -19.16 8.73 1.21
N PHE A 93 -18.87 7.47 1.00
CA PHE A 93 -17.57 7.01 0.54
C PHE A 93 -17.73 6.25 -0.78
N LYS A 94 -16.87 6.55 -1.74
CA LYS A 94 -16.72 5.82 -3.00
C LYS A 94 -15.24 5.57 -3.27
N GLY A 95 -14.86 4.31 -3.44
CA GLY A 95 -13.50 3.92 -3.75
C GLY A 95 -13.11 2.62 -3.05
N SER A 96 -11.81 2.46 -2.80
CA SER A 96 -11.24 1.27 -2.15
C SER A 96 -10.70 1.65 -0.78
N ILE A 97 -10.91 0.79 0.23
CA ILE A 97 -10.30 0.95 1.56
C ILE A 97 -9.34 -0.20 1.77
N ASP A 98 -8.12 0.13 2.14
CA ASP A 98 -7.08 -0.80 2.53
C ASP A 98 -6.75 -0.58 4.01
N MET A 99 -6.91 -1.63 4.81
CA MET A 99 -6.70 -1.58 6.27
C MET A 99 -5.44 -2.34 6.69
N ASP A 100 -4.62 -2.79 5.74
CA ASP A 100 -3.40 -3.53 6.03
C ASP A 100 -2.32 -2.58 6.59
N GLU A 101 -1.78 -2.90 7.77
CA GLU A 101 -0.59 -2.21 8.32
C GLU A 101 0.61 -2.29 7.35
N ALA A 102 0.66 -3.36 6.54
CA ALA A 102 1.62 -3.53 5.45
C ALA A 102 1.36 -2.59 4.25
N ALA A 103 0.12 -2.20 3.99
CA ALA A 103 -0.23 -1.26 2.93
C ALA A 103 0.04 0.20 3.34
N VAL A 104 -0.15 0.53 4.62
CA VAL A 104 0.23 1.84 5.20
C VAL A 104 1.74 2.08 5.07
N SER A 105 2.55 1.05 5.36
CA SER A 105 4.01 1.11 5.18
C SER A 105 4.44 1.11 3.71
N LYS A 106 3.67 0.50 2.80
CA LYS A 106 3.92 0.52 1.34
C LYS A 106 3.51 1.85 0.68
N ALA A 107 2.50 2.52 1.23
CA ALA A 107 2.12 3.88 0.84
C ALA A 107 3.18 4.93 1.23
N PHE A 108 3.75 4.78 2.43
CA PHE A 108 4.90 5.59 2.87
C PHE A 108 6.22 5.15 2.22
N GLY A 109 6.26 3.93 1.67
CA GLY A 109 7.45 3.32 1.11
C GLY A 109 7.13 2.48 -0.13
N LYS A 110 7.06 3.16 -1.27
CA LYS A 110 7.18 2.60 -2.64
C LYS A 110 5.94 1.87 -3.20
N SER A 111 5.26 2.57 -4.10
CA SER A 111 4.55 1.99 -5.24
C SER A 111 4.74 2.98 -6.42
N ALA A 112 5.24 2.67 -7.62
CA ALA A 112 5.41 1.42 -8.33
C ALA A 112 4.19 0.51 -8.22
N SER A 113 3.10 0.88 -8.88
CA SER A 113 2.62 0.12 -10.04
C SER A 113 1.21 0.58 -10.43
N ALA A 114 1.11 1.30 -11.54
CA ALA A 114 -0.07 1.28 -12.38
C ALA A 114 0.36 1.48 -13.85
N ALA A 115 0.98 0.46 -14.43
CA ALA A 115 0.93 0.21 -15.87
C ALA A 115 1.25 -1.26 -16.13
N THR A 116 0.23 -2.08 -16.35
CA THR A 116 -0.06 -2.65 -17.69
C THR A 116 -1.02 -3.83 -17.52
N SER A 117 -2.25 -3.60 -17.97
CA SER A 117 -3.24 -4.62 -18.28
C SER A 117 -2.79 -5.42 -19.51
N LYS A 118 -2.74 -6.76 -19.41
CA LYS A 118 -3.11 -7.74 -20.46
C LYS A 118 -2.92 -9.17 -19.92
N PRO A 119 -3.97 -10.00 -19.87
CA PRO A 119 -3.82 -11.43 -19.60
C PRO A 119 -3.39 -12.14 -20.88
N ASP A 120 -2.13 -12.60 -20.95
CA ASP A 120 -1.71 -13.64 -21.90
C ASP A 120 -0.86 -14.66 -21.13
N LEU A 121 -1.50 -15.77 -20.78
CA LEU A 121 -0.90 -16.86 -20.02
C LEU A 121 -0.37 -17.91 -21.02
N ALA A 122 0.87 -17.72 -21.50
CA ALA A 122 1.64 -18.80 -22.12
C ALA A 122 2.65 -19.34 -21.08
N PRO A 123 2.62 -20.64 -20.74
CA PRO A 123 3.46 -21.18 -19.66
C PRO A 123 4.93 -21.32 -20.11
N PRO A 124 5.91 -20.91 -19.28
CA PRO A 124 7.32 -21.15 -19.56
C PRO A 124 7.70 -22.61 -19.23
N LYS A 125 8.41 -23.25 -20.18
CA LYS A 125 9.03 -24.57 -20.05
C LYS A 125 10.06 -24.60 -18.90
N PRO A 126 10.13 -25.68 -18.09
CA PRO A 126 11.19 -25.84 -17.10
C PRO A 126 12.51 -26.23 -17.79
N LYS A 127 13.58 -25.44 -17.58
CA LYS A 127 14.95 -25.88 -17.81
C LYS A 127 15.35 -26.79 -16.64
N GLY A 128 15.51 -28.07 -16.92
CA GLY A 128 16.09 -29.03 -15.98
C GLY A 128 17.59 -28.76 -15.78
N PRO A 129 18.17 -29.19 -14.64
CA PRO A 129 19.61 -29.23 -14.47
C PRO A 129 20.17 -30.39 -15.32
N GLU A 130 20.84 -30.05 -16.40
CA GLU A 130 21.55 -30.97 -17.29
C GLU A 130 22.89 -31.32 -16.63
N ILE A 131 22.92 -32.40 -15.84
CA ILE A 131 24.17 -33.06 -15.45
C ILE A 131 24.64 -33.90 -16.64
N SER A 132 25.68 -33.40 -17.30
CA SER A 132 26.36 -34.09 -18.39
C SER A 132 27.13 -35.29 -17.86
N GLY A 133 26.51 -36.48 -17.97
CA GLY A 133 27.20 -37.75 -17.93
C GLY A 133 27.64 -38.13 -19.34
N GLN A 134 28.95 -38.25 -19.57
CA GLN A 134 29.49 -38.97 -20.72
C GLN A 134 30.34 -40.16 -20.25
N THR A 135 29.86 -41.30 -20.71
CA THR A 135 30.38 -42.67 -20.69
C THR A 135 31.68 -42.85 -21.47
N LYS A 136 32.58 -43.72 -20.99
CA LYS A 136 32.93 -45.04 -21.60
C LYS A 136 34.12 -45.69 -20.89
N THR A 137 33.95 -46.96 -20.54
CA THR A 137 34.85 -48.11 -20.88
C THR A 137 36.27 -48.07 -20.26
N GLU A 138 36.77 -49.02 -19.49
CA GLU A 138 36.85 -50.47 -19.74
C GLU A 138 37.54 -51.20 -18.55
N ILE A 139 37.24 -52.50 -18.44
CA ILE A 139 37.96 -53.66 -17.86
C ILE A 139 38.44 -53.77 -16.38
N ALA A 140 38.09 -54.97 -15.87
CA ALA A 140 38.81 -55.86 -14.95
C ALA A 140 39.05 -55.36 -13.51
N GLY A 141 38.80 -56.14 -12.46
CA GLY A 141 38.55 -57.57 -12.31
C GLY A 141 38.88 -57.93 -10.86
N ALA A 142 38.24 -59.01 -10.37
CA ALA A 142 38.47 -59.68 -9.09
C ALA A 142 38.18 -58.84 -7.81
N SER A 143 37.74 -59.38 -6.68
CA SER A 143 37.17 -60.67 -6.26
C SER A 143 37.11 -60.52 -4.74
N SER A 144 36.01 -60.94 -4.10
CA SER A 144 35.93 -61.30 -2.67
C SER A 144 36.14 -60.13 -1.67
N ALA A 145 35.55 -60.04 -0.49
CA ALA A 145 34.64 -60.88 0.27
C ALA A 145 34.11 -60.02 1.47
N GLU A 146 33.11 -60.58 2.16
CA GLU A 146 32.69 -60.29 3.54
C GLU A 146 31.85 -59.01 3.79
N PHE A 147 30.56 -59.09 4.16
CA PHE A 147 29.87 -59.82 5.24
C PHE A 147 29.93 -59.11 6.61
N LYS A 148 28.73 -58.95 7.19
CA LYS A 148 28.32 -58.42 8.52
C LYS A 148 28.02 -56.92 8.58
N SER A 149 26.75 -56.48 8.67
CA SER A 149 25.70 -56.69 9.71
C SER A 149 25.90 -55.84 10.96
N GLY A 150 24.87 -55.09 11.34
CA GLY A 150 24.72 -54.42 12.64
C GLY A 150 24.19 -52.99 12.44
N SER A 151 22.89 -52.75 12.28
CA SER A 151 21.82 -52.81 13.29
C SER A 151 21.98 -51.82 14.44
N ALA A 152 21.25 -50.71 14.30
CA ALA A 152 20.28 -50.14 15.24
C ALA A 152 20.66 -49.71 16.67
N ALA A 153 20.02 -48.58 17.01
CA ALA A 153 19.59 -48.07 18.31
C ALA A 153 20.60 -47.26 19.13
#